data_AF-A0A9E0G847-F1
#
_entry.id   AF-A0A9E0G847-F1
#
_cell.length_a   1.000
_cell.length_b   1.000
_cell.length_c   1.000
_cell.angle_alpha   90.00
_cell.angle_beta   90.00
_cell.angle_gamma   90.00
#
_symmetry.space_group_name_H-M   'P 1'
#
loop_
_entity.id
_entity.type
_entity.pdbx_description
1 polymer ?
#
loop_
_entity_poly.entity_id
_entity_poly.type
_entity_poly.pdbx_seq_one_letter_code
_entity_poly.pdbx_strand_id
1 'polypeptide(L)'
;MDSVQLAHLLRRTEYVARPARMNALSGGSVTREMAVNDVLNVTTPVAIPAYIEHDIDGEGYNQWVFAVQWWLDRMVDSPKPMQERMAFFWHGHFCSSWEKVNSAEAMMAQNRLFRDSAFGNFREMTQAMSIQPAMLFYLDNLDNVKSSPNQNFARELLELFTLGVVDQNGVPNYTEDDVTAAARAWTGHSIDWKTYQYKFYAGEHDAEAKSFMGQSRNWDGPDIVDHVLQENTAKKLVACKFLSKKLWEHFAYQNPSKALVDELAQVLYNNDFAIKPWVKAMLMRDEFYSTTAMQGLVRSPVEYIVNLFHFTGYRAATLNPQWYVEGMGQVPFAPPDVAGWKTNGYWVNTSVFGSRAEFASDVASRMRQDDGNAVGKGRTPEQAVDFVAAMFGVSLSTASRNALLGFVNVQRQEESYVGWWESTNLLTMMMMTPEFHVA
;
A
#
# COMPACT_ATOMS: atom_id res chain seq x y z
N MET A 1 -23.56 12.63 5.60
CA MET A 1 -22.77 12.06 4.48
C MET A 1 -23.75 11.25 3.65
N ASP A 2 -23.80 11.45 2.33
CA ASP A 2 -24.67 10.64 1.48
C ASP A 2 -24.06 9.26 1.18
N SER A 3 -24.81 8.39 0.51
CA SER A 3 -24.37 7.03 0.17
C SER A 3 -23.18 6.99 -0.79
N VAL A 4 -23.02 8.00 -1.65
CA VAL A 4 -21.92 8.08 -2.63
C VAL A 4 -20.61 8.40 -1.92
N GLN A 5 -20.64 9.39 -1.01
CA GLN A 5 -19.52 9.74 -0.15
C GLN A 5 -19.12 8.60 0.78
N LEU A 6 -20.10 7.89 1.36
CA LEU A 6 -19.83 6.73 2.22
C LEU A 6 -19.18 5.59 1.43
N ALA A 7 -19.69 5.28 0.23
CA ALA A 7 -19.11 4.26 -0.62
C ALA A 7 -17.66 4.62 -1.02
N HIS A 8 -17.38 5.90 -1.27
CA HIS A 8 -16.02 6.36 -1.52
C HIS A 8 -15.09 6.16 -0.31
N LEU A 9 -15.52 6.59 0.88
CA LEU A 9 -14.77 6.37 2.12
C LEU A 9 -14.40 4.89 2.27
N LEU A 10 -15.37 3.99 2.11
CA LEU A 10 -15.14 2.55 2.25
C LEU A 10 -14.26 1.97 1.14
N ARG A 11 -14.37 2.40 -0.12
CA ARG A 11 -13.43 1.96 -1.17
C ARG A 11 -11.98 2.36 -0.85
N ARG A 12 -11.76 3.58 -0.36
CA ARG A 12 -10.42 4.09 -0.01
C ARG A 12 -9.82 3.46 1.24
N THR A 13 -10.66 3.02 2.18
CA THR A 13 -10.23 2.54 3.50
C THR A 13 -10.42 1.03 3.71
N GLU A 14 -11.24 0.37 2.90
CA GLU A 14 -11.60 -1.05 3.05
C GLU A 14 -11.44 -1.85 1.75
N TYR A 15 -10.77 -1.31 0.73
CA TYR A 15 -10.61 -1.87 -0.64
C TYR A 15 -11.91 -1.98 -1.46
N VAL A 16 -13.05 -2.24 -0.80
CA VAL A 16 -14.39 -2.36 -1.39
C VAL A 16 -15.44 -1.76 -0.45
N ALA A 17 -16.47 -1.12 -1.02
CA ALA A 17 -17.65 -0.68 -0.28
C ALA A 17 -18.62 -1.84 -0.01
N ARG A 18 -18.26 -2.73 0.92
CA ARG A 18 -19.03 -3.94 1.26
C ARG A 18 -20.48 -3.59 1.65
N PRO A 19 -21.52 -4.27 1.14
CA PRO A 19 -22.92 -3.94 1.44
C PRO A 19 -23.25 -3.93 2.94
N ALA A 20 -22.71 -4.87 3.72
CA ALA A 20 -22.89 -4.89 5.17
C ALA A 20 -22.33 -3.64 5.87
N ARG A 21 -21.20 -3.11 5.38
CA ARG A 21 -20.55 -1.91 5.91
C ARG A 21 -21.31 -0.65 5.49
N MET A 22 -21.78 -0.61 4.24
CA MET A 22 -22.69 0.43 3.75
C MET A 22 -23.95 0.50 4.61
N ASN A 23 -24.59 -0.63 4.89
CA ASN A 23 -25.80 -0.70 5.70
C ASN A 23 -25.56 -0.30 7.16
N ALA A 24 -24.42 -0.70 7.74
CA ALA A 24 -24.07 -0.33 9.11
C ALA A 24 -23.81 1.18 9.29
N LEU A 25 -23.44 1.89 8.21
CA LEU A 25 -23.00 3.29 8.26
C LEU A 25 -23.91 4.27 7.49
N SER A 26 -25.02 3.80 6.89
CA SER A 26 -25.94 4.63 6.10
C SER A 26 -27.17 5.15 6.87
N GLY A 27 -27.29 4.84 8.17
CA GLY A 27 -28.41 5.28 9.01
C GLY A 27 -28.48 6.80 9.19
N GLY A 28 -29.69 7.36 9.33
CA GLY A 28 -29.93 8.82 9.36
C GLY A 28 -29.25 9.60 10.49
N SER A 29 -28.71 8.93 11.51
CA SER A 29 -27.92 9.53 12.59
C SER A 29 -26.40 9.43 12.40
N VAL A 30 -25.91 8.72 11.37
CA VAL A 30 -24.47 8.51 11.15
C VAL A 30 -23.88 9.75 10.47
N THR A 31 -23.02 10.46 11.19
CA THR A 31 -22.25 11.60 10.64
C THR A 31 -21.00 11.11 9.89
N ARG A 32 -20.40 11.98 9.07
CA ARG A 32 -19.09 11.72 8.46
C ARG A 32 -18.05 11.35 9.52
N GLU A 33 -18.03 12.10 10.62
CA GLU A 33 -17.09 11.85 11.71
C GLU A 33 -17.30 10.46 12.34
N MET A 34 -18.54 10.03 12.55
CA MET A 34 -18.82 8.69 13.06
C MET A 34 -18.31 7.60 12.11
N ALA A 35 -18.55 7.74 10.81
CA ALA A 35 -18.04 6.80 9.80
C ALA A 35 -16.51 6.78 9.73
N VAL A 36 -15.86 7.96 9.78
CA VAL A 36 -14.40 8.08 9.81
C VAL A 36 -13.81 7.47 11.08
N ASN A 37 -14.39 7.75 12.24
CA ASN A 37 -13.95 7.12 13.49
C ASN A 37 -14.13 5.59 13.45
N ASP A 38 -15.20 5.11 12.83
CA ASP A 38 -15.48 3.68 12.68
C ASP A 38 -14.46 2.95 11.80
N VAL A 39 -14.04 3.53 10.67
CA VAL A 39 -13.00 2.92 9.82
C VAL A 39 -11.60 2.98 10.46
N LEU A 40 -11.33 3.99 11.28
CA LEU A 40 -10.07 4.15 12.02
C LEU A 40 -10.04 3.36 13.35
N ASN A 41 -11.15 2.72 13.72
CA ASN A 41 -11.24 1.86 14.90
C ASN A 41 -10.84 0.43 14.55
N VAL A 42 -9.54 0.21 14.42
CA VAL A 42 -8.93 -1.08 14.09
C VAL A 42 -8.45 -1.80 15.35
N THR A 43 -8.30 -3.13 15.26
CA THR A 43 -7.85 -3.98 16.36
C THR A 43 -6.42 -4.45 16.13
N THR A 44 -5.56 -4.30 17.13
CA THR A 44 -4.17 -4.77 17.14
C THR A 44 -3.88 -5.54 18.45
N PRO A 45 -2.90 -6.47 18.50
CA PRO A 45 -2.07 -6.94 17.38
C PRO A 45 -2.80 -7.96 16.50
N VAL A 46 -2.28 -8.16 15.29
CA VAL A 46 -2.74 -9.21 14.37
C VAL A 46 -1.90 -10.48 14.58
N ALA A 47 -2.56 -11.63 14.73
CA ALA A 47 -1.87 -12.92 14.78
C ALA A 47 -1.24 -13.26 13.42
N ILE A 48 0.05 -13.61 13.44
CA ILE A 48 0.80 -14.08 12.28
C ILE A 48 0.75 -15.62 12.26
N PRO A 49 0.57 -16.26 11.11
CA PRO A 49 0.64 -17.72 11.02
C PRO A 49 2.01 -18.25 11.41
N ALA A 50 2.04 -19.34 12.18
CA ALA A 50 3.27 -19.95 12.68
C ALA A 50 4.28 -20.31 11.55
N TYR A 51 3.78 -20.67 10.35
CA TYR A 51 4.62 -21.01 9.21
C TYR A 51 5.49 -19.84 8.69
N ILE A 52 5.13 -18.59 8.99
CA ILE A 52 5.89 -17.39 8.58
C ILE A 52 6.32 -16.56 9.79
N GLU A 53 6.33 -17.15 10.98
CA GLU A 53 6.77 -16.49 12.21
C GLU A 53 8.28 -16.63 12.45
N HIS A 54 8.91 -17.66 11.87
CA HIS A 54 10.34 -17.96 11.98
C HIS A 54 10.86 -18.45 10.64
N ASP A 55 12.17 -18.38 10.42
CA ASP A 55 12.80 -18.93 9.22
C ASP A 55 12.84 -20.47 9.27
N ILE A 56 12.47 -21.11 8.16
CA ILE A 56 12.55 -22.56 8.01
C ILE A 56 13.56 -22.89 6.90
N ASP A 57 14.57 -23.69 7.24
CA ASP A 57 15.64 -24.04 6.31
C ASP A 57 15.09 -24.72 5.04
N GLY A 58 15.51 -24.23 3.88
CA GLY A 58 15.04 -24.69 2.57
C GLY A 58 13.64 -24.21 2.13
N GLU A 59 12.90 -23.50 2.98
CA GLU A 59 11.49 -23.12 2.71
C GLU A 59 11.31 -21.63 2.37
N GLY A 60 12.37 -20.82 2.33
CA GLY A 60 12.27 -19.36 2.21
C GLY A 60 11.38 -18.84 1.08
N TYR A 61 11.45 -19.45 -0.12
CA TYR A 61 10.57 -19.09 -1.24
C TYR A 61 9.10 -19.45 -0.96
N ASN A 62 8.84 -20.63 -0.39
CA ASN A 62 7.48 -21.06 -0.05
C ASN A 62 6.89 -20.20 1.07
N GLN A 63 7.70 -19.81 2.06
CA GLN A 63 7.32 -18.87 3.12
C GLN A 63 6.98 -17.49 2.53
N TRP A 64 7.75 -17.00 1.56
CA TRP A 64 7.43 -15.77 0.84
C TRP A 64 6.10 -15.86 0.10
N VAL A 65 5.90 -16.93 -0.70
CA VAL A 65 4.63 -17.15 -1.42
C VAL A 65 3.47 -17.17 -0.42
N PHE A 66 3.60 -17.91 0.68
CA PHE A 66 2.57 -18.00 1.71
C PHE A 66 2.31 -16.63 2.36
N ALA A 67 3.36 -15.85 2.66
CA ALA A 67 3.21 -14.51 3.23
C ALA A 67 2.45 -13.56 2.29
N VAL A 68 2.77 -13.58 0.99
CA VAL A 68 2.04 -12.82 -0.05
C VAL A 68 0.57 -13.23 -0.07
N GLN A 69 0.29 -14.52 -0.16
CA GLN A 69 -1.07 -15.07 -0.21
C GLN A 69 -1.88 -14.72 1.04
N TRP A 70 -1.29 -14.94 2.22
CA TRP A 70 -1.91 -14.61 3.51
C TRP A 70 -2.25 -13.13 3.61
N TRP A 71 -1.35 -12.24 3.20
CA TRP A 71 -1.61 -10.81 3.32
C TRP A 71 -2.72 -10.37 2.37
N LEU A 72 -2.77 -10.89 1.14
CA LEU A 72 -3.85 -10.61 0.19
C LEU A 72 -5.21 -11.10 0.72
N ASP A 73 -5.29 -12.32 1.27
CA ASP A 73 -6.52 -12.84 1.87
C ASP A 73 -6.96 -11.99 3.07
N ARG A 74 -6.01 -11.52 3.89
CA ARG A 74 -6.30 -10.62 5.02
C ARG A 74 -6.86 -9.26 4.61
N MET A 75 -6.41 -8.70 3.47
CA MET A 75 -6.96 -7.45 2.94
C MET A 75 -8.46 -7.58 2.62
N VAL A 76 -8.94 -8.80 2.33
CA VAL A 76 -10.36 -9.11 2.13
C VAL A 76 -11.07 -9.38 3.46
N ASP A 77 -10.48 -10.21 4.32
CA ASP A 77 -11.15 -10.78 5.50
C ASP A 77 -11.19 -9.85 6.70
N SER A 78 -10.28 -8.87 6.76
CA SER A 78 -10.26 -7.93 7.88
C SER A 78 -11.62 -7.24 8.04
N PRO A 79 -12.24 -7.26 9.23
CA PRO A 79 -13.46 -6.48 9.48
C PRO A 79 -13.23 -4.99 9.26
N LYS A 80 -11.99 -4.52 9.48
CA LYS A 80 -11.56 -3.13 9.34
C LYS A 80 -10.24 -3.08 8.55
N PRO A 81 -10.27 -3.20 7.21
CA PRO A 81 -9.06 -3.29 6.40
C PRO A 81 -8.21 -2.01 6.36
N MET A 82 -8.67 -0.91 6.96
CA MET A 82 -7.92 0.34 7.03
C MET A 82 -6.56 0.18 7.71
N GLN A 83 -6.42 -0.81 8.60
CA GLN A 83 -5.11 -1.21 9.14
C GLN A 83 -4.20 -1.79 8.05
N GLU A 84 -4.71 -2.69 7.21
CA GLU A 84 -3.93 -3.30 6.12
C GLU A 84 -3.61 -2.27 5.02
N ARG A 85 -4.52 -1.32 4.77
CA ARG A 85 -4.27 -0.15 3.90
C ARG A 85 -3.06 0.64 4.38
N MET A 86 -3.05 1.01 5.66
CA MET A 86 -1.94 1.75 6.25
C MET A 86 -0.66 0.92 6.32
N ALA A 87 -0.74 -0.36 6.67
CA ALA A 87 0.43 -1.23 6.69
C ALA A 87 1.06 -1.38 5.30
N PHE A 88 0.24 -1.47 4.25
CA PHE A 88 0.72 -1.52 2.87
C PHE A 88 1.29 -0.16 2.41
N PHE A 89 0.68 0.96 2.81
CA PHE A 89 1.25 2.30 2.62
C PHE A 89 2.63 2.43 3.26
N TRP A 90 2.80 1.97 4.50
CA TRP A 90 4.09 2.00 5.19
C TRP A 90 5.12 1.05 4.58
N HIS A 91 4.68 -0.12 4.12
CA HIS A 91 5.54 -1.06 3.40
C HIS A 91 6.10 -0.49 2.09
N GLY A 92 5.32 0.34 1.39
CA GLY A 92 5.79 1.11 0.23
C GLY A 92 6.54 2.41 0.58
N HIS A 93 6.59 2.81 1.84
CA HIS A 93 7.30 3.99 2.31
C HIS A 93 8.67 3.64 2.91
N PHE A 94 8.69 2.70 3.85
CA PHE A 94 9.89 2.12 4.46
C PHE A 94 10.23 0.81 3.75
N CYS A 95 10.65 0.91 2.49
CA CYS A 95 10.82 -0.24 1.62
C CYS A 95 11.91 -1.20 2.11
N SER A 96 11.59 -2.49 2.09
CA SER A 96 12.56 -3.59 2.14
C SER A 96 12.09 -4.70 1.21
N SER A 97 13.04 -5.40 0.59
CA SER A 97 12.76 -6.49 -0.34
C SER A 97 13.21 -7.83 0.23
N TRP A 98 12.31 -8.81 0.17
CA TRP A 98 12.60 -10.19 0.48
C TRP A 98 13.76 -10.73 -0.36
N GLU A 99 13.92 -10.29 -1.62
CA GLU A 99 15.00 -10.76 -2.50
C GLU A 99 16.40 -10.53 -1.91
N LYS A 100 16.56 -9.44 -1.13
CA LYS A 100 17.83 -9.10 -0.46
C LYS A 100 17.86 -9.56 0.99
N VAL A 101 16.74 -9.48 1.71
CA VAL A 101 16.67 -9.83 3.13
C VAL A 101 16.66 -11.36 3.34
N ASN A 102 15.93 -12.08 2.48
CA ASN A 102 15.79 -13.54 2.47
C ASN A 102 15.51 -14.18 3.84
N SER A 103 14.65 -13.54 4.64
CA SER A 103 14.23 -14.01 5.97
C SER A 103 12.74 -13.72 6.17
N ALA A 104 11.97 -14.78 6.35
CA ALA A 104 10.56 -14.70 6.69
C ALA A 104 10.35 -14.03 8.04
N GLU A 105 11.14 -14.41 9.04
CA GLU A 105 11.07 -13.81 10.38
C GLU A 105 11.26 -12.29 10.32
N ALA A 106 12.33 -11.83 9.67
CA ALA A 106 12.65 -10.40 9.60
C ALA A 106 11.60 -9.61 8.80
N MET A 107 11.16 -10.13 7.66
CA MET A 107 10.16 -9.47 6.81
C MET A 107 8.78 -9.44 7.48
N MET A 108 8.39 -10.52 8.17
CA MET A 108 7.11 -10.60 8.86
C MET A 108 7.09 -9.80 10.17
N ALA A 109 8.22 -9.70 10.88
CA ALA A 109 8.38 -8.78 11.99
C ALA A 109 8.24 -7.31 11.54
N GLN A 110 8.84 -6.94 10.40
CA GLN A 110 8.69 -5.60 9.80
C GLN A 110 7.22 -5.32 9.44
N ASN A 111 6.57 -6.30 8.81
CA ASN A 111 5.17 -6.20 8.41
C ASN A 111 4.21 -6.13 9.62
N ARG A 112 4.55 -6.78 10.73
CA ARG A 112 3.87 -6.60 12.02
C ARG A 112 4.03 -5.17 12.53
N LEU A 113 5.26 -4.64 12.52
CA LEU A 113 5.54 -3.27 12.95
C LEU A 113 4.72 -2.25 12.17
N PHE A 114 4.57 -2.40 10.85
CA PHE A 114 3.70 -1.52 10.05
C PHE A 114 2.22 -1.57 10.47
N ARG A 115 1.72 -2.75 10.86
CA ARG A 115 0.33 -2.92 11.33
C ARG A 115 0.12 -2.37 12.72
N ASP A 116 1.05 -2.62 13.63
CA ASP A 116 0.95 -2.19 15.02
C ASP A 116 1.13 -0.68 15.14
N SER A 117 1.99 -0.09 14.29
CA SER A 117 2.22 1.36 14.18
C SER A 117 1.31 2.07 13.18
N ALA A 118 0.37 1.36 12.53
CA ALA A 118 -0.47 1.88 11.45
C ALA A 118 -1.14 3.23 11.76
N PHE A 119 -1.54 3.42 13.02
CA PHE A 119 -2.14 4.66 13.55
C PHE A 119 -1.40 5.22 14.78
N GLY A 120 -0.16 4.78 15.01
CA GLY A 120 0.70 5.21 16.12
C GLY A 120 1.35 6.58 15.87
N ASN A 121 2.65 6.66 16.09
CA ASN A 121 3.44 7.88 15.89
C ASN A 121 4.52 7.67 14.82
N PHE A 122 4.64 8.59 13.85
CA PHE A 122 5.61 8.45 12.76
C PHE A 122 7.07 8.57 13.23
N ARG A 123 7.38 9.41 14.24
CA ARG A 123 8.74 9.49 14.80
C ARG A 123 9.13 8.18 15.45
N GLU A 124 8.26 7.63 16.30
CA GLU A 124 8.49 6.33 16.95
C GLU A 124 8.63 5.19 15.93
N MET A 125 7.79 5.19 14.89
CA MET A 125 7.88 4.22 13.81
C MET A 125 9.19 4.37 13.03
N THR A 126 9.66 5.60 12.78
CA THR A 126 10.96 5.84 12.14
C THR A 126 12.08 5.29 13.00
N GLN A 127 12.09 5.57 14.30
CA GLN A 127 13.08 5.02 15.24
C GLN A 127 13.09 3.49 15.21
N ALA A 128 11.92 2.86 15.30
CA ALA A 128 11.78 1.41 15.27
C ALA A 128 12.26 0.81 13.93
N MET A 129 11.92 1.45 12.81
CA MET A 129 12.33 1.02 11.47
C MET A 129 13.83 1.16 11.24
N SER A 130 14.48 2.19 11.78
CA SER A 130 15.91 2.43 11.62
C SER A 130 16.79 1.34 12.24
N ILE A 131 16.26 0.56 13.18
CA ILE A 131 16.94 -0.58 13.80
C ILE A 131 16.26 -1.92 13.49
N GLN A 132 15.26 -1.93 12.60
CA GLN A 132 14.53 -3.14 12.27
C GLN A 132 15.42 -4.09 11.43
N PRO A 133 15.54 -5.39 11.78
CA PRO A 133 16.49 -6.29 11.11
C PRO A 133 16.42 -6.33 9.59
N ALA A 134 15.23 -6.42 8.98
CA ALA A 134 15.08 -6.42 7.53
C ALA A 134 15.57 -5.11 6.89
N MET A 135 15.34 -3.96 7.55
CA MET A 135 15.86 -2.66 7.08
C MET A 135 17.39 -2.59 7.17
N LEU A 136 17.97 -3.06 8.28
CA LEU A 136 19.42 -3.10 8.47
C LEU A 136 20.12 -3.97 7.42
N PHE A 137 19.54 -5.12 7.07
CA PHE A 137 19.97 -5.96 5.94
C PHE A 137 19.79 -5.24 4.60
N TYR A 138 18.60 -4.69 4.35
CA TYR A 138 18.23 -4.19 3.04
C TYR A 138 19.05 -2.97 2.61
N LEU A 139 19.41 -2.10 3.55
CA LEU A 139 20.18 -0.88 3.28
C LEU A 139 21.65 -0.99 3.74
N ASP A 140 22.15 -2.22 3.88
CA ASP A 140 23.56 -2.53 4.13
C ASP A 140 24.15 -1.87 5.38
N ASN A 141 23.31 -1.57 6.39
CA ASN A 141 23.80 -0.97 7.63
C ASN A 141 24.56 -1.99 8.50
N LEU A 142 24.44 -3.29 8.20
CA LEU A 142 25.25 -4.33 8.83
C LEU A 142 26.75 -4.15 8.58
N ASP A 143 27.11 -3.57 7.43
CA ASP A 143 28.49 -3.27 7.04
C ASP A 143 28.91 -1.83 7.37
N ASN A 144 28.02 -1.04 8.00
CA ASN A 144 28.30 0.34 8.36
C ASN A 144 29.14 0.41 9.63
N VAL A 145 30.46 0.51 9.47
CA VAL A 145 31.44 0.57 10.56
C VAL A 145 32.28 1.83 10.46
N LYS A 146 32.82 2.32 11.59
CA LYS A 146 33.55 3.59 11.68
C LYS A 146 34.72 3.73 10.70
N SER A 147 35.38 2.62 10.33
CA SER A 147 36.48 2.63 9.37
C SER A 147 36.04 2.69 7.91
N SER A 148 34.77 2.40 7.63
CA SER A 148 34.17 2.44 6.30
C SER A 148 32.68 2.77 6.39
N PRO A 149 32.30 4.04 6.70
CA PRO A 149 30.91 4.42 6.82
C PRO A 149 30.12 4.17 5.52
N ASN A 150 28.97 3.50 5.63
CA ASN A 150 28.07 3.23 4.52
C ASN A 150 26.92 4.24 4.53
N GLN A 151 26.75 4.96 3.41
CA GLN A 151 25.76 6.02 3.30
C GLN A 151 24.35 5.54 2.93
N ASN A 152 24.15 4.29 2.49
CA ASN A 152 22.88 3.83 1.92
C ASN A 152 21.71 4.11 2.87
N PHE A 153 21.74 3.57 4.10
CA PHE A 153 20.69 3.81 5.08
C PHE A 153 20.49 5.30 5.40
N ALA A 154 21.57 6.04 5.64
CA ALA A 154 21.50 7.45 6.00
C ALA A 154 20.91 8.32 4.87
N ARG A 155 21.25 8.01 3.62
CA ARG A 155 20.68 8.69 2.45
C ARG A 155 19.20 8.43 2.37
N GLU A 156 18.75 7.17 2.45
CA GLU A 156 17.32 6.86 2.35
C GLU A 156 16.50 7.40 3.53
N LEU A 157 17.08 7.41 4.74
CA LEU A 157 16.47 8.03 5.91
C LEU A 157 16.12 9.49 5.65
N LEU A 158 17.05 10.27 5.10
CA LEU A 158 16.82 11.68 4.78
C LEU A 158 15.97 11.85 3.52
N GLU A 159 16.30 11.13 2.44
CA GLU A 159 15.75 11.31 1.11
C GLU A 159 14.34 10.74 0.96
N LEU A 160 14.14 9.47 1.31
CA LEU A 160 12.93 8.74 0.94
C LEU A 160 11.95 8.58 2.11
N PHE A 161 12.47 8.58 3.33
CA PHE A 161 11.68 8.29 4.52
C PHE A 161 11.24 9.56 5.25
N THR A 162 12.10 10.59 5.35
CA THR A 162 11.77 11.78 6.16
C THR A 162 11.57 13.07 5.37
N LEU A 163 12.56 13.55 4.62
CA LEU A 163 12.56 14.92 4.11
C LEU A 163 12.16 15.05 2.64
N GLY A 164 12.43 14.06 1.79
CA GLY A 164 12.41 14.26 0.35
C GLY A 164 13.68 14.97 -0.14
N VAL A 165 14.03 14.82 -1.42
CA VAL A 165 15.20 15.50 -2.03
C VAL A 165 15.05 17.03 -1.98
N VAL A 166 13.88 17.55 -2.37
CA VAL A 166 13.59 18.98 -2.45
C VAL A 166 12.26 19.33 -1.79
N ASP A 167 12.14 20.56 -1.31
CA ASP A 167 10.89 21.12 -0.82
C ASP A 167 9.91 21.46 -1.97
N GLN A 168 8.72 21.98 -1.61
CA GLN A 168 7.70 22.35 -2.59
C GLN A 168 8.12 23.49 -3.54
N ASN A 169 9.23 24.18 -3.27
CA ASN A 169 9.79 25.26 -4.09
C ASN A 169 11.04 24.83 -4.86
N GLY A 170 11.41 23.55 -4.80
CA GLY A 170 12.58 23.01 -5.50
C GLY A 170 13.90 23.26 -4.78
N VAL A 171 13.88 23.62 -3.50
CA VAL A 171 15.08 23.84 -2.68
C VAL A 171 15.52 22.51 -2.05
N PRO A 172 16.80 22.10 -2.14
CA PRO A 172 17.28 20.88 -1.50
C PRO A 172 17.05 20.85 0.03
N ASN A 173 16.62 19.70 0.55
CA ASN A 173 16.30 19.56 1.98
C ASN A 173 17.48 19.12 2.85
N TYR A 174 18.58 18.63 2.28
CA TYR A 174 19.79 18.23 2.98
C TYR A 174 20.97 18.36 2.02
N THR A 175 22.19 18.30 2.57
CA THR A 175 23.43 18.30 1.81
C THR A 175 24.08 16.91 1.81
N GLU A 176 25.06 16.71 0.93
CA GLU A 176 25.88 15.48 0.94
C GLU A 176 26.69 15.33 2.25
N ASP A 177 27.07 16.46 2.87
CA ASP A 177 27.74 16.46 4.17
C ASP A 177 26.79 15.98 5.28
N ASP A 178 25.50 16.32 5.20
CA ASP A 178 24.49 15.81 6.13
C ASP A 178 24.32 14.29 6.01
N VAL A 179 24.34 13.75 4.78
CA VAL A 179 24.30 12.30 4.54
C VAL A 179 25.54 11.63 5.14
N THR A 180 26.73 12.20 4.91
CA THR A 180 27.98 11.66 5.45
C THR A 180 27.99 11.69 6.99
N ALA A 181 27.54 12.78 7.60
CA ALA A 181 27.44 12.89 9.06
C ALA A 181 26.43 11.89 9.64
N ALA A 182 25.27 11.73 9.02
CA ALA A 182 24.28 10.74 9.43
C ALA A 182 24.80 9.29 9.25
N ALA A 183 25.51 9.00 8.16
CA ALA A 183 26.11 7.69 7.91
C ALA A 183 27.09 7.31 9.02
N ARG A 184 27.96 8.25 9.41
CA ARG A 184 28.88 8.08 10.55
C ARG A 184 28.12 7.86 11.86
N ALA A 185 27.03 8.59 12.09
CA ALA A 185 26.20 8.43 13.29
C ALA A 185 25.55 7.04 13.37
N TRP A 186 25.21 6.43 12.24
CA TRP A 186 24.62 5.08 12.18
C TRP A 186 25.63 3.92 12.19
N THR A 187 26.94 4.20 12.30
CA THR A 187 27.96 3.15 12.38
C THR A 187 27.79 2.28 13.63
N GLY A 188 28.03 0.98 13.51
CA GLY A 188 27.91 0.01 14.62
C GLY A 188 26.47 -0.41 14.97
N HIS A 189 25.44 0.18 14.36
CA HIS A 189 24.05 -0.31 14.47
C HIS A 189 23.84 -1.50 13.53
N SER A 190 23.82 -2.72 14.08
CA SER A 190 23.78 -3.94 13.28
C SER A 190 22.87 -4.97 13.96
N ILE A 191 23.05 -6.26 13.68
CA ILE A 191 22.33 -7.37 14.29
C ILE A 191 23.27 -8.32 15.02
N ASP A 192 22.72 -9.13 15.91
CA ASP A 192 23.38 -10.34 16.40
C ASP A 192 23.11 -11.49 15.43
N TRP A 193 24.16 -12.01 14.78
CA TRP A 193 24.05 -13.10 13.79
C TRP A 193 23.52 -14.42 14.36
N LYS A 194 23.44 -14.58 15.69
CA LYS A 194 22.85 -15.79 16.29
C LYS A 194 21.35 -15.67 16.48
N THR A 195 20.85 -14.48 16.77
CA THR A 195 19.43 -14.26 17.09
C THR A 195 18.70 -13.46 16.01
N TYR A 196 19.43 -12.93 15.03
CA TYR A 196 18.92 -12.02 13.99
C TYR A 196 18.20 -10.78 14.53
N GLN A 197 18.51 -10.40 15.78
CA GLN A 197 17.94 -9.23 16.45
C GLN A 197 18.92 -8.06 16.43
N TYR A 198 18.41 -6.84 16.49
CA TYR A 198 19.22 -5.62 16.57
C TYR A 198 20.26 -5.69 17.71
N LYS A 199 21.46 -5.19 17.42
CA LYS A 199 22.54 -5.04 18.38
C LYS A 199 23.45 -3.87 17.99
N PHE A 200 23.77 -3.05 18.98
CA PHE A 200 24.76 -1.98 18.84
C PHE A 200 26.17 -2.47 19.20
N TYR A 201 27.12 -2.28 18.29
CA TYR A 201 28.53 -2.60 18.46
C TYR A 201 29.33 -1.32 18.66
N ALA A 202 29.45 -0.86 19.91
CA ALA A 202 30.15 0.38 20.26
C ALA A 202 31.63 0.43 19.77
N GLY A 203 32.28 -0.72 19.61
CA GLY A 203 33.64 -0.80 19.06
C GLY A 203 33.73 -0.41 17.57
N GLU A 204 32.65 -0.60 16.83
CA GLU A 204 32.52 -0.26 15.40
C GLU A 204 31.87 1.11 15.18
N HIS A 205 31.45 1.78 16.25
CA HIS A 205 30.82 3.09 16.18
C HIS A 205 31.85 4.22 16.15
N ASP A 206 31.59 5.21 15.30
CA ASP A 206 32.32 6.46 15.24
C ASP A 206 31.80 7.41 16.33
N ALA A 207 32.55 7.53 17.44
CA ALA A 207 32.19 8.39 18.57
C ALA A 207 32.74 9.82 18.45
N GLU A 208 33.23 10.24 17.29
CA GLU A 208 33.72 11.60 17.09
C GLU A 208 32.56 12.59 16.84
N ALA A 209 32.84 13.88 17.05
CA ALA A 209 31.90 14.93 16.71
C ALA A 209 31.66 15.00 15.20
N LYS A 210 30.38 15.16 14.82
CA LYS A 210 29.91 15.24 13.42
C LYS A 210 29.14 16.54 13.27
N SER A 211 29.22 17.18 12.11
CA SER A 211 28.40 18.36 11.80
C SER A 211 27.19 17.91 10.99
N PHE A 212 26.00 18.05 11.55
CA PHE A 212 24.75 17.64 10.92
C PHE A 212 23.74 18.80 11.02
N MET A 213 23.20 19.23 9.88
CA MET A 213 22.19 20.29 9.76
C MET A 213 22.53 21.58 10.52
N GLY A 214 23.81 21.98 10.47
CA GLY A 214 24.32 23.19 11.10
C GLY A 214 24.65 23.06 12.59
N GLN A 215 24.57 21.85 13.16
CA GLN A 215 24.92 21.57 14.56
C GLN A 215 26.05 20.54 14.66
N SER A 216 27.07 20.86 15.45
CA SER A 216 28.20 19.95 15.72
C SER A 216 28.09 19.36 17.12
N ARG A 217 27.92 18.04 17.20
CA ARG A 217 27.99 17.25 18.43
C ARG A 217 28.40 15.81 18.10
N ASN A 218 28.65 14.98 19.11
CA ASN A 218 28.81 13.54 18.89
C ASN A 218 27.42 12.93 18.63
N TRP A 219 26.99 12.99 17.37
CA TRP A 219 25.70 12.43 16.93
C TRP A 219 25.74 10.90 16.92
N ASP A 220 24.74 10.28 17.54
CA ASP A 220 24.40 8.86 17.39
C ASP A 220 23.22 8.67 16.41
N GLY A 221 23.00 7.46 15.93
CA GLY A 221 21.96 7.14 14.93
C GLY A 221 20.56 7.62 15.34
N PRO A 222 20.04 7.23 16.52
CA PRO A 222 18.75 7.69 17.02
C PRO A 222 18.64 9.21 17.17
N ASP A 223 19.74 9.90 17.50
CA ASP A 223 19.77 11.36 17.61
C ASP A 223 19.50 12.04 16.27
N ILE A 224 19.89 11.43 15.14
CA ILE A 224 19.62 11.95 13.80
C ILE A 224 18.11 12.02 13.55
N VAL A 225 17.38 10.95 13.91
CA VAL A 225 15.93 10.87 13.74
C VAL A 225 15.24 11.91 14.62
N ASP A 226 15.63 12.02 15.88
CA ASP A 226 15.05 12.99 16.81
C ASP A 226 15.38 14.42 16.41
N HIS A 227 16.58 14.67 15.87
CA HIS A 227 16.90 16.00 15.36
C HIS A 227 16.00 16.41 14.20
N VAL A 228 15.84 15.52 13.21
CA VAL A 228 15.03 15.78 12.02
C VAL A 228 13.53 15.90 12.36
N LEU A 229 13.02 15.05 13.25
CA LEU A 229 11.58 14.91 13.52
C LEU A 229 11.14 15.57 14.84
N GLN A 230 12.02 16.21 15.60
CA GLN A 230 11.63 16.84 16.87
C GLN A 230 12.40 18.13 17.14
N GLU A 231 13.73 18.09 17.22
CA GLU A 231 14.53 19.22 17.68
C GLU A 231 14.57 20.35 16.64
N ASN A 232 14.76 20.01 15.36
CA ASN A 232 14.82 20.97 14.27
C ASN A 232 13.42 21.23 13.70
N THR A 233 12.75 22.27 14.22
CA THR A 233 11.36 22.61 13.86
C THR A 233 11.17 22.89 12.37
N ALA A 234 12.18 23.44 11.69
CA ALA A 234 12.13 23.66 10.25
C ALA A 234 12.11 22.34 9.47
N LYS A 235 13.00 21.39 9.83
CA LYS A 235 13.05 20.06 9.19
C LYS A 235 11.85 19.19 9.57
N LYS A 236 11.37 19.30 10.80
CA LYS A 236 10.12 18.68 11.24
C LYS A 236 8.94 19.08 10.34
N LEU A 237 8.82 20.37 10.00
CA LEU A 237 7.77 20.84 9.09
C LEU A 237 7.97 20.34 7.65
N VAL A 238 9.22 20.29 7.16
CA VAL A 238 9.54 19.70 5.84
C VAL A 238 9.08 18.24 5.79
N ALA A 239 9.41 17.44 6.80
CA ALA A 239 8.97 16.05 6.89
C ALA A 239 7.44 15.92 6.93
N CYS A 240 6.75 16.79 7.69
CA CYS A 240 5.29 16.80 7.71
C CYS A 240 4.68 17.07 6.33
N LYS A 241 5.27 17.98 5.54
CA LYS A 241 4.84 18.30 4.17
C LYS A 241 5.10 17.13 3.22
N PHE A 242 6.29 16.53 3.30
CA PHE A 242 6.66 15.36 2.51
C PHE A 242 5.68 14.20 2.72
N LEU A 243 5.41 13.84 3.98
CA LEU A 243 4.47 12.79 4.33
C LEU A 243 3.04 13.13 3.92
N SER A 244 2.58 14.37 4.14
CA SER A 244 1.21 14.80 3.80
C SER A 244 0.93 14.73 2.31
N LYS A 245 1.92 15.05 1.47
CA LYS A 245 1.83 14.82 0.04
C LYS A 245 1.69 13.33 -0.27
N LYS A 246 2.58 12.48 0.25
CA LYS A 246 2.53 11.01 0.04
C LYS A 246 1.20 10.40 0.47
N LEU A 247 0.66 10.78 1.63
CA LEU A 247 -0.62 10.28 2.14
C LEU A 247 -1.77 10.67 1.20
N TRP A 248 -1.85 11.94 0.81
CA TRP A 248 -2.91 12.40 -0.09
C TRP A 248 -2.86 11.71 -1.44
N GLU A 249 -1.66 11.61 -2.02
CA GLU A 249 -1.46 10.96 -3.32
C GLU A 249 -1.79 9.47 -3.30
N HIS A 250 -1.64 8.80 -2.16
CA HIS A 250 -2.00 7.41 -1.98
C HIS A 250 -3.52 7.20 -1.85
N PHE A 251 -4.23 8.08 -1.15
CA PHE A 251 -5.64 7.87 -0.80
C PHE A 251 -6.66 8.70 -1.59
N ALA A 252 -6.26 9.77 -2.27
CA ALA A 252 -7.18 10.70 -2.93
C ALA A 252 -6.89 10.89 -4.42
N TYR A 253 -5.87 11.66 -4.78
CA TYR A 253 -5.49 11.95 -6.17
C TYR A 253 -4.05 12.49 -6.25
N GLN A 254 -3.41 12.42 -7.44
CA GLN A 254 -2.02 12.85 -7.65
C GLN A 254 -1.85 14.37 -7.75
N ASN A 255 -0.71 14.91 -7.32
CA ASN A 255 -0.36 16.33 -7.41
C ASN A 255 -1.37 17.27 -6.68
N PRO A 256 -1.60 17.09 -5.37
CA PRO A 256 -2.43 18.02 -4.59
C PRO A 256 -1.88 19.44 -4.60
N SER A 257 -2.76 20.41 -4.34
CA SER A 257 -2.35 21.80 -4.16
C SER A 257 -1.39 21.96 -2.97
N LYS A 258 -0.47 22.91 -3.07
CA LYS A 258 0.46 23.25 -1.98
C LYS A 258 -0.27 23.60 -0.68
N ALA A 259 -1.37 24.35 -0.77
CA ALA A 259 -2.20 24.74 0.37
C ALA A 259 -2.78 23.54 1.11
N LEU A 260 -3.29 22.54 0.38
CA LEU A 260 -3.79 21.30 0.97
C LEU A 260 -2.69 20.57 1.74
N VAL A 261 -1.53 20.40 1.11
CA VAL A 261 -0.37 19.73 1.73
C VAL A 261 0.04 20.45 3.01
N ASP A 262 0.10 21.77 2.98
CA ASP A 262 0.48 22.60 4.14
C ASP A 262 -0.51 22.46 5.30
N GLU A 263 -1.82 22.44 5.01
CA GLU A 263 -2.84 22.26 6.04
C GLU A 263 -2.79 20.87 6.70
N LEU A 264 -2.62 19.80 5.92
CA LEU A 264 -2.44 18.45 6.47
C LEU A 264 -1.13 18.31 7.24
N ALA A 265 -0.05 18.92 6.74
CA ALA A 265 1.24 18.94 7.41
C ALA A 265 1.13 19.62 8.78
N GLN A 266 0.35 20.69 8.89
CA GLN A 266 0.15 21.38 10.16
C GLN A 266 -0.56 20.49 11.19
N VAL A 267 -1.50 19.64 10.77
CA VAL A 267 -2.13 18.66 11.67
C VAL A 267 -1.08 17.69 12.23
N LEU A 268 -0.24 17.13 11.35
CA LEU A 268 0.80 16.18 11.77
C LEU A 268 1.83 16.85 12.68
N TYR A 269 2.25 18.08 12.34
CA TYR A 269 3.18 18.88 13.14
C TYR A 269 2.66 19.16 14.54
N ASN A 270 1.41 19.64 14.65
CA ASN A 270 0.77 20.02 15.92
C ASN A 270 0.47 18.82 16.82
N ASN A 271 0.28 17.64 16.23
CA ASN A 271 0.04 16.40 16.98
C ASN A 271 1.33 15.58 17.16
N ASP A 272 2.50 16.21 17.04
CA ASP A 272 3.82 15.59 17.22
C ASP A 272 3.95 14.24 16.49
N PHE A 273 3.59 14.20 15.20
CA PHE A 273 3.64 13.01 14.37
C PHE A 273 2.62 11.88 14.69
N ALA A 274 1.59 12.14 15.50
CA ALA A 274 0.52 11.16 15.68
C ALA A 274 -0.24 10.91 14.36
N ILE A 275 -0.24 9.66 13.90
CA ILE A 275 -0.74 9.25 12.59
C ILE A 275 -2.27 9.24 12.56
N LYS A 276 -2.94 8.74 13.61
CA LYS A 276 -4.42 8.67 13.65
C LYS A 276 -5.10 10.02 13.41
N PRO A 277 -4.77 11.13 14.13
CA PRO A 277 -5.40 12.42 13.88
C PRO A 277 -5.08 12.98 12.49
N TRP A 278 -3.88 12.71 11.97
CA TRP A 278 -3.47 13.14 10.62
C TRP A 278 -4.28 12.45 9.52
N VAL A 279 -4.43 11.12 9.58
CA VAL A 279 -5.30 10.37 8.66
C VAL A 279 -6.76 10.78 8.82
N LYS A 280 -7.24 10.95 10.06
CA LYS A 280 -8.60 11.47 10.32
C LYS A 280 -8.81 12.83 9.65
N ALA A 281 -7.84 13.75 9.74
CA ALA A 281 -7.96 15.06 9.13
C ALA A 281 -8.13 14.97 7.62
N MET A 282 -7.36 14.12 6.92
CA MET A 282 -7.55 13.85 5.49
C MET A 282 -8.97 13.36 5.18
N LEU A 283 -9.42 12.30 5.88
CA LEU A 283 -10.73 11.66 5.64
C LEU A 283 -11.92 12.58 5.99
N MET A 284 -11.71 13.62 6.78
CA MET A 284 -12.76 14.59 7.14
C MET A 284 -12.90 15.72 6.11
N ARG A 285 -11.88 15.99 5.27
CA ARG A 285 -11.90 17.09 4.29
C ARG A 285 -12.99 16.89 3.24
N ASP A 286 -13.69 17.96 2.86
CA ASP A 286 -14.67 17.91 1.77
C ASP A 286 -14.02 17.55 0.44
N GLU A 287 -12.79 18.01 0.19
CA GLU A 287 -12.05 17.72 -1.02
C GLU A 287 -11.76 16.23 -1.22
N PHE A 288 -11.66 15.46 -0.14
CA PHE A 288 -11.54 14.00 -0.19
C PHE A 288 -12.78 13.34 -0.84
N TYR A 289 -13.92 14.03 -0.85
CA TYR A 289 -15.17 13.57 -1.46
C TYR A 289 -15.51 14.31 -2.76
N SER A 290 -14.56 15.08 -3.31
CA SER A 290 -14.71 15.71 -4.61
C SER A 290 -14.68 14.68 -5.75
N THR A 291 -15.26 15.02 -6.90
CA THR A 291 -15.18 14.17 -8.11
C THR A 291 -13.74 13.81 -8.45
N THR A 292 -12.80 14.76 -8.31
CA THR A 292 -11.37 14.54 -8.53
C THR A 292 -10.80 13.46 -7.61
N ALA A 293 -11.11 13.49 -6.31
CA ALA A 293 -10.65 12.45 -5.37
C ALA A 293 -11.35 11.10 -5.60
N MET A 294 -12.64 11.12 -6.00
CA MET A 294 -13.41 9.91 -6.25
C MET A 294 -12.98 9.16 -7.51
N GLN A 295 -12.40 9.84 -8.49
CA GLN A 295 -12.04 9.29 -9.80
C GLN A 295 -10.54 9.38 -10.12
N GLY A 296 -9.75 10.04 -9.26
CA GLY A 296 -8.37 10.44 -9.56
C GLY A 296 -7.30 9.36 -9.34
N LEU A 297 -7.68 8.17 -8.87
CA LEU A 297 -6.77 7.04 -8.68
C LEU A 297 -7.16 5.84 -9.52
N VAL A 298 -6.15 5.32 -10.22
CA VAL A 298 -6.15 4.02 -10.86
C VAL A 298 -5.91 2.95 -9.81
N ARG A 299 -6.76 1.93 -9.82
CA ARG A 299 -6.65 0.74 -8.97
C ARG A 299 -5.29 0.09 -9.16
N SER A 300 -4.55 -0.07 -8.06
CA SER A 300 -3.25 -0.75 -8.07
C SER A 300 -3.41 -2.25 -8.34
N PRO A 301 -2.37 -2.96 -8.77
CA PRO A 301 -2.44 -4.41 -8.95
C PRO A 301 -2.91 -5.20 -7.72
N VAL A 302 -2.41 -4.85 -6.53
CA VAL A 302 -2.85 -5.48 -5.28
C VAL A 302 -4.33 -5.20 -5.01
N GLU A 303 -4.78 -3.95 -5.18
CA GLU A 303 -6.20 -3.60 -5.02
C GLU A 303 -7.09 -4.35 -6.02
N TYR A 304 -6.62 -4.54 -7.26
CA TYR A 304 -7.32 -5.29 -8.30
C TYR A 304 -7.52 -6.75 -7.91
N ILE A 305 -6.46 -7.42 -7.45
CA ILE A 305 -6.52 -8.82 -6.99
C ILE A 305 -7.46 -8.95 -5.77
N VAL A 306 -7.33 -8.07 -4.78
CA VAL A 306 -8.18 -8.06 -3.57
C VAL A 306 -9.64 -7.83 -3.92
N ASN A 307 -9.94 -6.94 -4.88
CA ASN A 307 -11.30 -6.71 -5.36
C ASN A 307 -11.87 -7.98 -6.01
N LEU A 308 -11.08 -8.69 -6.83
CA LEU A 308 -11.50 -9.94 -7.44
C LEU A 308 -11.74 -11.04 -6.41
N PHE A 309 -10.90 -11.17 -5.38
CA PHE A 309 -11.14 -12.11 -4.29
C PHE A 309 -12.47 -11.80 -3.60
N HIS A 310 -12.74 -10.52 -3.34
CA HIS A 310 -13.99 -10.09 -2.71
C HIS A 310 -15.23 -10.44 -3.54
N PHE A 311 -15.27 -10.06 -4.82
CA PHE A 311 -16.48 -10.22 -5.65
C PHE A 311 -16.72 -11.67 -6.08
N THR A 312 -15.66 -12.47 -6.22
CA THR A 312 -15.77 -13.86 -6.67
C THR A 312 -15.82 -14.87 -5.53
N GLY A 313 -15.37 -14.49 -4.34
CA GLY A 313 -15.22 -15.38 -3.19
C GLY A 313 -13.99 -16.28 -3.24
N TYR A 314 -13.24 -16.29 -4.35
CA TYR A 314 -11.99 -17.03 -4.46
C TYR A 314 -10.88 -16.44 -3.59
N ARG A 315 -9.93 -17.30 -3.24
CA ARG A 315 -8.82 -17.00 -2.34
C ARG A 315 -7.48 -17.31 -2.97
N ALA A 316 -6.42 -16.82 -2.32
CA ALA A 316 -5.07 -16.94 -2.83
C ALA A 316 -4.66 -18.40 -3.10
N ALA A 317 -5.05 -19.34 -2.24
CA ALA A 317 -4.78 -20.77 -2.43
C ALA A 317 -5.40 -21.35 -3.71
N THR A 318 -6.51 -20.77 -4.20
CA THR A 318 -7.18 -21.20 -5.44
C THR A 318 -6.58 -20.50 -6.66
N LEU A 319 -6.39 -19.17 -6.57
CA LEU A 319 -6.03 -18.33 -7.71
C LEU A 319 -4.53 -18.16 -7.93
N ASN A 320 -3.71 -18.48 -6.94
CA ASN A 320 -2.25 -18.36 -7.00
C ASN A 320 -1.78 -16.98 -7.52
N PRO A 321 -2.24 -15.87 -6.89
CA PRO A 321 -2.03 -14.50 -7.38
C PRO A 321 -0.54 -14.12 -7.49
N GLN A 322 0.35 -14.79 -6.75
CA GLN A 322 1.78 -14.53 -6.76
C GLN A 322 2.40 -14.63 -8.17
N TRP A 323 1.85 -15.49 -9.04
CA TRP A 323 2.33 -15.63 -10.43
C TRP A 323 1.89 -14.50 -11.35
N TYR A 324 0.84 -13.77 -10.99
CA TYR A 324 0.27 -12.70 -11.81
C TYR A 324 0.71 -11.32 -11.33
N VAL A 325 0.89 -11.15 -10.02
CA VAL A 325 1.27 -9.87 -9.43
C VAL A 325 2.67 -9.42 -9.85
N GLU A 326 3.55 -10.36 -10.23
CA GLU A 326 4.85 -10.11 -10.84
C GLU A 326 4.71 -9.39 -12.20
N GLY A 327 3.90 -9.94 -13.11
CA GLY A 327 3.62 -9.31 -14.41
C GLY A 327 2.91 -7.95 -14.30
N MET A 328 2.14 -7.74 -13.21
CA MET A 328 1.52 -6.45 -12.91
C MET A 328 2.43 -5.44 -12.21
N GLY A 329 3.60 -5.87 -11.68
CA GLY A 329 4.64 -5.00 -11.13
C GLY A 329 4.43 -4.51 -9.69
N GLN A 330 3.57 -5.15 -8.87
CA GLN A 330 3.35 -4.75 -7.47
C GLN A 330 3.35 -5.93 -6.49
N VAL A 331 4.45 -6.68 -6.47
CA VAL A 331 4.58 -7.90 -5.66
C VAL A 331 4.76 -7.56 -4.17
N PRO A 332 3.87 -7.95 -3.25
CA PRO A 332 4.07 -7.70 -1.82
C PRO A 332 5.41 -8.28 -1.34
N PHE A 333 6.06 -7.61 -0.38
CA PHE A 333 7.41 -7.93 0.12
C PHE A 333 8.56 -7.82 -0.90
N ALA A 334 8.32 -7.44 -2.15
CA ALA A 334 9.37 -7.27 -3.16
C ALA A 334 9.16 -5.96 -3.95
N PRO A 335 9.34 -4.78 -3.31
CA PRO A 335 9.40 -3.52 -4.04
C PRO A 335 10.58 -3.53 -5.03
N PRO A 336 10.46 -2.88 -6.21
CA PRO A 336 11.47 -2.94 -7.26
C PRO A 336 12.77 -2.20 -6.88
N ASP A 337 12.67 -1.17 -6.04
CA ASP A 337 13.80 -0.41 -5.53
C ASP A 337 13.45 0.24 -4.17
N VAL A 338 14.43 0.93 -3.58
CA VAL A 338 14.30 1.61 -2.28
C VAL A 338 13.22 2.71 -2.27
N ALA A 339 12.88 3.28 -3.43
CA ALA A 339 11.81 4.28 -3.56
C ALA A 339 10.41 3.65 -3.62
N GLY A 340 10.32 2.33 -3.63
CA GLY A 340 9.07 1.58 -3.59
C GLY A 340 8.37 1.49 -4.93
N TRP A 341 7.05 1.29 -4.90
CA TRP A 341 6.27 1.20 -6.14
C TRP A 341 5.93 2.57 -6.69
N LYS A 342 5.94 2.66 -8.02
CA LYS A 342 5.37 3.81 -8.73
C LYS A 342 3.85 3.91 -8.48
N THR A 343 3.27 5.07 -8.76
CA THR A 343 1.88 5.37 -8.41
C THR A 343 0.99 5.65 -9.63
N ASN A 344 -0.32 5.49 -9.40
CA ASN A 344 -1.40 5.94 -10.27
C ASN A 344 -1.23 5.61 -11.77
N GLY A 345 -0.89 6.61 -12.59
CA GLY A 345 -0.80 6.47 -14.05
C GLY A 345 0.23 5.43 -14.53
N TYR A 346 1.22 5.09 -13.69
CA TYR A 346 2.17 4.02 -14.00
C TYR A 346 1.50 2.66 -14.24
N TRP A 347 0.37 2.42 -13.58
CA TRP A 347 -0.40 1.18 -13.72
C TRP A 347 -1.17 1.08 -15.05
N VAL A 348 -1.16 2.13 -15.87
CA VAL A 348 -1.84 2.19 -17.17
C VAL A 348 -0.83 2.04 -18.29
N ASN A 349 -0.47 0.80 -18.59
CA ASN A 349 0.37 0.45 -19.72
C ASN A 349 0.02 -0.95 -20.26
N THR A 350 0.51 -1.27 -21.46
CA THR A 350 0.19 -2.51 -22.17
C THR A 350 0.62 -3.77 -21.40
N SER A 351 1.77 -3.74 -20.72
CA SER A 351 2.27 -4.88 -19.93
C SER A 351 1.36 -5.17 -18.75
N VAL A 352 1.07 -4.15 -17.92
CA VAL A 352 0.23 -4.30 -16.73
C VAL A 352 -1.19 -4.74 -17.10
N PHE A 353 -1.78 -4.15 -18.13
CA PHE A 353 -3.12 -4.56 -18.58
C PHE A 353 -3.15 -5.95 -19.23
N GLY A 354 -2.08 -6.37 -19.89
CA GLY A 354 -1.92 -7.74 -20.38
C GLY A 354 -1.97 -8.75 -19.23
N SER A 355 -1.15 -8.56 -18.20
CA SER A 355 -1.15 -9.44 -17.03
C SER A 355 -2.47 -9.40 -16.24
N ARG A 356 -3.15 -8.24 -16.18
CA ARG A 356 -4.52 -8.17 -15.62
C ARG A 356 -5.51 -8.98 -16.43
N ALA A 357 -5.45 -8.94 -17.75
CA ALA A 357 -6.34 -9.71 -18.62
C ALA A 357 -6.10 -11.22 -18.47
N GLU A 358 -4.84 -11.64 -18.31
CA GLU A 358 -4.50 -13.04 -18.03
C GLU A 358 -5.09 -13.50 -16.69
N PHE A 359 -4.94 -12.70 -15.64
CA PHE A 359 -5.54 -13.01 -14.33
C PHE A 359 -7.06 -13.03 -14.39
N ALA A 360 -7.68 -12.03 -15.03
CA ALA A 360 -9.12 -11.97 -15.24
C ALA A 360 -9.64 -13.19 -16.00
N SER A 361 -8.91 -13.65 -17.01
CA SER A 361 -9.27 -14.83 -17.80
C SER A 361 -9.22 -16.11 -16.96
N ASP A 362 -8.20 -16.29 -16.11
CA ASP A 362 -8.14 -17.43 -15.19
C ASP A 362 -9.32 -17.41 -14.21
N VAL A 363 -9.59 -16.26 -13.59
CA VAL A 363 -10.72 -16.06 -12.69
C VAL A 363 -12.04 -16.37 -13.40
N ALA A 364 -12.27 -15.80 -14.58
CA ALA A 364 -13.47 -16.03 -15.38
C ALA A 364 -13.67 -17.52 -15.73
N SER A 365 -12.58 -18.20 -16.11
CA SER A 365 -12.61 -19.63 -16.42
C SER A 365 -13.07 -20.47 -15.24
N ARG A 366 -12.62 -20.14 -14.01
CA ARG A 366 -13.04 -20.81 -12.78
C ARG A 366 -14.48 -20.50 -12.42
N MET A 367 -14.87 -19.22 -12.42
CA MET A 367 -16.26 -18.80 -12.14
C MET A 367 -17.27 -19.54 -13.02
N ARG A 368 -16.95 -19.66 -14.31
CA ARG A 368 -17.76 -20.39 -15.28
C ARG A 368 -17.85 -21.89 -14.98
N GLN A 369 -16.76 -22.51 -14.54
CA GLN A 369 -16.75 -23.93 -14.17
C GLN A 369 -17.66 -24.18 -12.95
N ASP A 370 -17.62 -23.28 -11.97
CA ASP A 370 -18.41 -23.38 -10.74
C ASP A 370 -19.89 -23.03 -10.96
N ASP A 371 -20.20 -22.07 -11.83
CA ASP A 371 -21.58 -21.60 -12.07
C ASP A 371 -22.31 -22.32 -13.24
N GLY A 372 -21.61 -23.18 -13.98
CA GLY A 372 -22.18 -23.93 -15.11
C GLY A 372 -22.54 -23.09 -16.34
N ASN A 373 -21.89 -21.94 -16.53
CA ASN A 373 -22.19 -20.88 -17.49
C ASN A 373 -23.50 -20.12 -17.18
N ALA A 374 -23.75 -19.86 -15.90
CA ALA A 374 -24.96 -19.18 -15.45
C ALA A 374 -25.02 -17.72 -15.94
N VAL A 375 -23.89 -17.08 -16.24
CA VAL A 375 -23.82 -15.73 -16.80
C VAL A 375 -24.62 -15.58 -18.10
N GLY A 376 -24.38 -16.47 -19.07
CA GLY A 376 -24.99 -16.35 -20.40
C GLY A 376 -26.33 -17.09 -20.55
N LYS A 377 -26.47 -18.27 -19.93
CA LYS A 377 -27.64 -19.15 -20.13
C LYS A 377 -28.95 -18.50 -19.66
N GLY A 378 -29.97 -18.56 -20.53
CA GLY A 378 -31.34 -18.13 -20.22
C GLY A 378 -31.53 -16.62 -20.05
N ARG A 379 -30.53 -15.79 -20.38
CA ARG A 379 -30.59 -14.33 -20.30
C ARG A 379 -30.56 -13.72 -21.69
N THR A 380 -31.20 -12.57 -21.91
CA THR A 380 -30.93 -11.72 -23.08
C THR A 380 -29.52 -11.10 -22.98
N PRO A 381 -28.96 -10.54 -24.07
CA PRO A 381 -27.69 -9.82 -24.02
C PRO A 381 -27.66 -8.74 -22.93
N GLU A 382 -28.73 -7.96 -22.81
CA GLU A 382 -28.86 -6.92 -21.79
C GLU A 382 -28.84 -7.49 -20.38
N GLN A 383 -29.62 -8.55 -20.15
CA GLN A 383 -29.67 -9.23 -18.86
C GLN A 383 -28.33 -9.85 -18.48
N ALA A 384 -27.58 -10.40 -19.45
CA ALA A 384 -26.25 -10.95 -19.19
C ALA A 384 -25.26 -9.84 -18.80
N VAL A 385 -25.21 -8.74 -19.55
CA VAL A 385 -24.35 -7.59 -19.24
C VAL A 385 -24.68 -6.99 -17.86
N ASP A 386 -25.97 -6.76 -17.57
CA ASP A 386 -26.40 -6.19 -16.30
C ASP A 386 -26.15 -7.14 -15.13
N PHE A 387 -26.29 -8.46 -15.35
CA PHE A 387 -25.98 -9.47 -14.34
C PHE A 387 -24.50 -9.48 -13.96
N VAL A 388 -23.60 -9.44 -14.95
CA VAL A 388 -22.15 -9.41 -14.66
C VAL A 388 -21.74 -8.07 -14.06
N ALA A 389 -22.29 -6.95 -14.52
CA ALA A 389 -22.04 -5.64 -13.91
C ALA A 389 -22.46 -5.62 -12.43
N ALA A 390 -23.63 -6.16 -12.11
CA ALA A 390 -24.11 -6.27 -10.73
C ALA A 390 -23.24 -7.19 -9.86
N MET A 391 -22.72 -8.29 -10.43
CA MET A 391 -21.83 -9.22 -9.75
C MET A 391 -20.54 -8.55 -9.25
N PHE A 392 -19.97 -7.63 -10.03
CA PHE A 392 -18.78 -6.87 -9.65
C PHE A 392 -19.10 -5.49 -9.04
N GLY A 393 -20.37 -5.20 -8.76
CA GLY A 393 -20.80 -3.92 -8.18
C GLY A 393 -20.46 -2.70 -9.04
N VAL A 394 -20.37 -2.86 -10.36
CA VAL A 394 -19.95 -1.81 -11.30
C VAL A 394 -21.16 -1.13 -11.92
N SER A 395 -21.17 0.21 -11.88
CA SER A 395 -22.07 1.03 -12.67
C SER A 395 -21.40 1.38 -14.00
N LEU A 396 -21.80 0.71 -15.07
CA LEU A 396 -21.20 0.89 -16.40
C LEU A 396 -21.57 2.25 -17.00
N SER A 397 -20.57 2.93 -17.59
CA SER A 397 -20.84 4.03 -18.52
C SER A 397 -21.56 3.52 -19.77
N THR A 398 -22.21 4.43 -20.50
CA THR A 398 -22.85 4.12 -21.78
C THR A 398 -21.87 3.48 -22.77
N ALA A 399 -20.61 3.96 -22.78
CA ALA A 399 -19.59 3.43 -23.67
C ALA A 399 -19.20 1.98 -23.33
N SER A 400 -18.86 1.70 -22.07
CA SER A 400 -18.53 0.34 -21.61
C SER A 400 -19.71 -0.61 -21.79
N ARG A 401 -20.94 -0.15 -21.46
CA ARG A 401 -22.16 -0.95 -21.63
C ARG A 401 -22.38 -1.32 -23.10
N ASN A 402 -22.24 -0.38 -24.02
CA ASN A 402 -22.43 -0.63 -25.45
C ASN A 402 -21.37 -1.58 -26.02
N ALA A 403 -20.12 -1.48 -25.54
CA ALA A 403 -19.06 -2.39 -25.97
C ALA A 403 -19.35 -3.84 -25.54
N LEU A 404 -19.77 -4.05 -24.29
CA LEU A 404 -20.14 -5.38 -23.79
C LEU A 404 -21.38 -5.94 -24.52
N LEU A 405 -22.40 -5.11 -24.76
CA LEU A 405 -23.57 -5.51 -25.56
C LEU A 405 -23.19 -5.86 -26.99
N GLY A 406 -22.32 -5.07 -27.62
CA GLY A 406 -21.84 -5.33 -28.97
C GLY A 406 -21.19 -6.71 -29.07
N PHE A 407 -20.34 -7.06 -28.11
CA PHE A 407 -19.72 -8.39 -28.04
C PHE A 407 -20.76 -9.52 -27.93
N VAL A 408 -21.68 -9.44 -26.96
CA VAL A 408 -22.67 -10.51 -26.73
C VAL A 408 -23.63 -10.64 -27.92
N ASN A 409 -24.03 -9.53 -28.53
CA ASN A 409 -24.91 -9.55 -29.70
C ASN A 409 -24.24 -10.19 -30.91
N VAL A 410 -22.97 -9.87 -31.20
CA VAL A 410 -22.24 -10.49 -32.30
C VAL A 410 -22.11 -12.00 -32.08
N GLN A 411 -21.70 -12.43 -30.89
CA GLN A 411 -21.59 -13.86 -30.56
C GLN A 411 -22.89 -14.64 -30.78
N ARG A 412 -24.02 -14.09 -30.32
CA ARG A 412 -25.32 -14.77 -30.44
C ARG A 412 -25.98 -14.63 -31.81
N GLN A 413 -25.47 -13.78 -32.69
CA GLN A 413 -25.87 -13.75 -34.10
C GLN A 413 -25.14 -14.82 -34.90
N GLU A 414 -23.88 -15.08 -34.57
CA GLU A 414 -23.04 -16.08 -35.22
C GLU A 414 -23.39 -17.50 -34.78
N GLU A 415 -23.94 -17.67 -33.56
CA GLU A 415 -24.19 -18.97 -32.95
C GLU A 415 -25.64 -19.14 -32.50
N SER A 416 -26.21 -20.34 -32.71
CA SER A 416 -27.58 -20.67 -32.32
C SER A 416 -27.75 -21.05 -30.85
N TYR A 417 -26.67 -21.04 -30.07
CA TYR A 417 -26.64 -21.41 -28.65
C TYR A 417 -25.64 -20.56 -27.88
N VAL A 418 -25.80 -20.46 -26.56
CA VAL A 418 -24.85 -19.75 -25.70
C VAL A 418 -23.72 -20.70 -25.29
N GLY A 419 -22.56 -20.50 -25.91
CA GLY A 419 -21.34 -21.23 -25.61
C GLY A 419 -20.67 -20.84 -24.30
N TRP A 420 -19.69 -21.64 -23.88
CA TRP A 420 -18.94 -21.39 -22.65
C TRP A 420 -17.97 -20.20 -22.78
N TRP A 421 -17.46 -19.93 -24.00
CA TRP A 421 -16.58 -18.79 -24.29
C TRP A 421 -17.28 -17.46 -24.14
N GLU A 422 -18.58 -17.34 -24.48
CA GLU A 422 -19.34 -16.10 -24.27
C GLU A 422 -19.30 -15.69 -22.80
N SER A 423 -19.58 -16.64 -21.90
CA SER A 423 -19.57 -16.38 -20.46
C SER A 423 -18.17 -16.04 -19.94
N THR A 424 -17.14 -16.79 -20.34
CA THR A 424 -15.74 -16.48 -19.98
C THR A 424 -15.36 -15.08 -20.45
N ASN A 425 -15.58 -14.76 -21.73
CA ASN A 425 -15.15 -13.51 -22.32
C ASN A 425 -15.94 -12.33 -21.77
N LEU A 426 -17.24 -12.47 -21.52
CA LEU A 426 -18.04 -11.41 -20.90
C LEU A 426 -17.56 -11.10 -19.48
N LEU A 427 -17.26 -12.13 -18.67
CA LEU A 427 -16.66 -11.99 -17.35
C LEU A 427 -15.30 -11.27 -17.42
N THR A 428 -14.41 -11.74 -18.31
CA THR A 428 -13.09 -11.13 -18.53
C THR A 428 -13.21 -9.67 -18.95
N MET A 429 -14.05 -9.36 -19.94
CA MET A 429 -14.27 -8.00 -20.41
C MET A 429 -14.84 -7.10 -19.31
N MET A 430 -15.75 -7.60 -18.46
CA MET A 430 -16.25 -6.84 -17.32
C MET A 430 -15.13 -6.47 -16.35
N MET A 431 -14.29 -7.43 -15.98
CA MET A 431 -13.12 -7.21 -15.12
C MET A 431 -12.06 -6.31 -15.76
N MET A 432 -12.13 -6.10 -17.07
CA MET A 432 -11.25 -5.23 -17.85
C MET A 432 -11.86 -3.87 -18.22
N THR A 433 -13.07 -3.56 -17.76
CA THR A 433 -13.67 -2.24 -17.96
C THR A 433 -12.90 -1.13 -17.25
N PRO A 434 -12.90 0.11 -17.78
CA PRO A 434 -12.30 1.27 -17.09
C PRO A 434 -12.86 1.48 -15.69
N GLU A 435 -14.16 1.25 -15.49
CA GLU A 435 -14.84 1.42 -14.21
C GLU A 435 -14.30 0.46 -13.13
N PHE A 436 -13.93 -0.77 -13.52
CA PHE A 436 -13.28 -1.73 -12.61
C PHE A 436 -11.77 -1.45 -12.43
N HIS A 437 -11.24 -0.40 -13.05
CA HIS A 437 -9.85 0.05 -12.92
C HIS A 437 -9.71 1.38 -12.18
N VAL A 438 -10.81 2.04 -11.82
CA VAL A 438 -10.80 3.22 -10.93
C VAL A 438 -10.91 2.74 -9.48
N ALA A 439 -9.94 3.11 -8.65
CA ALA A 439 -9.77 2.63 -7.27
C ALA A 439 -10.94 2.99 -6.34
#